data_AF-A0A972SRK4-F1
#
_entry.id   AF-A0A972SRK4-F1
#
_cell.length_a   1.000
_cell.length_b   1.000
_cell.length_c   1.000
_cell.angle_alpha   90.00
_cell.angle_beta   90.00
_cell.angle_gamma   90.00
#
_symmetry.space_group_name_H-M   'P 1'
#
loop_
_entity.id
_entity.type
_entity.pdbx_description
1 polymer ?
#
loop_
_entity_poly.entity_id
_entity_poly.type
_entity_poly.pdbx_seq_one_letter_code
_entity_poly.pdbx_strand_id
1 'polypeptide(L)'
;MKKSALLFLLLGLILSYGPAFGADQLVIVYDDGSSQTVSLKGPTYGIRSIHFQGDAAAATPPSVSGNRIQVVAGTYGRNCGASHGNKTEHLARACDGKSRCEYTINYQVIGDPVVGCGKDYTAEWHCGDSSRVHRTSASPEAGFGKKIVLSCPQ
;
A
#
# COMPACT_ATOMS: atom_id res chain seq x y z
N MET A 1 -44.63 -61.53 44.90
CA MET A 1 -44.13 -60.65 45.99
C MET A 1 -43.18 -59.63 45.33
N LYS A 2 -43.64 -58.50 44.75
CA LYS A 2 -43.75 -57.12 45.32
C LYS A 2 -42.62 -56.80 46.33
N LYS A 3 -41.72 -55.83 46.11
CA LYS A 3 -41.89 -54.35 45.93
C LYS A 3 -40.77 -53.78 44.99
N SER A 4 -41.05 -53.02 43.92
CA SER A 4 -41.24 -51.54 43.82
C SER A 4 -40.11 -50.70 44.43
N ALA A 5 -39.60 -49.59 43.87
CA ALA A 5 -39.60 -48.87 42.58
C ALA A 5 -38.79 -47.56 42.84
N LEU A 6 -38.38 -46.83 41.79
CA LEU A 6 -37.98 -45.41 41.79
C LEU A 6 -36.60 -45.02 42.39
N LEU A 7 -35.68 -44.47 41.56
CA LEU A 7 -35.17 -43.07 41.69
C LEU A 7 -34.08 -42.70 40.64
N PHE A 8 -34.29 -41.55 39.97
CA PHE A 8 -33.35 -40.67 39.24
C PHE A 8 -32.52 -41.26 38.07
N LEU A 9 -32.82 -41.03 36.78
CA LEU A 9 -32.79 -39.76 35.99
C LEU A 9 -31.44 -39.01 36.08
N LEU A 10 -30.80 -38.88 34.90
CA LEU A 10 -29.79 -37.91 34.47
C LEU A 10 -28.29 -38.18 34.71
N LEU A 11 -27.53 -37.85 33.65
CA LEU A 11 -26.10 -37.49 33.56
C LEU A 11 -25.10 -38.57 33.13
N GLY A 12 -25.00 -38.69 31.81
CA GLY A 12 -23.78 -39.09 31.12
C GLY A 12 -23.68 -38.37 29.78
N LEU A 13 -23.98 -37.06 29.77
CA LEU A 13 -23.70 -36.18 28.63
C LEU A 13 -22.18 -36.20 28.46
N ILE A 14 -21.66 -36.96 27.50
CA ILE A 14 -20.27 -36.85 27.07
C ILE A 14 -20.17 -35.48 26.41
N LEU A 15 -19.90 -34.46 27.23
CA LEU A 15 -19.40 -33.16 26.80
C LEU A 15 -18.09 -33.42 26.08
N SER A 16 -18.17 -33.65 24.77
CA SER A 16 -17.08 -33.34 23.84
C SER A 16 -16.97 -31.82 23.72
N TYR A 17 -16.74 -31.13 24.84
CA TYR A 17 -16.27 -29.76 24.87
C TYR A 17 -14.74 -29.79 24.80
N GLY A 18 -14.24 -30.21 23.65
CA GLY A 18 -12.97 -29.66 23.19
C GLY A 18 -13.28 -28.25 22.72
N PRO A 19 -12.62 -27.19 23.22
CA PRO A 19 -12.85 -25.88 22.67
C PRO A 19 -12.41 -25.90 21.21
N ALA A 20 -13.37 -25.72 20.31
CA ALA A 20 -13.09 -25.29 18.94
C ALA A 20 -12.57 -23.85 19.02
N PHE A 21 -11.34 -23.68 19.49
CA PHE A 21 -10.60 -22.46 19.29
C PHE A 21 -10.30 -22.40 17.80
N GLY A 22 -11.10 -21.60 17.08
CA GLY A 22 -10.82 -21.24 15.69
C GLY A 22 -9.37 -20.81 15.60
N ALA A 23 -8.64 -21.40 14.66
CA ALA A 23 -7.25 -21.05 14.44
C ALA A 23 -7.20 -19.59 13.99
N ASP A 24 -6.90 -18.69 14.92
CA ASP A 24 -6.55 -17.33 14.55
C ASP A 24 -5.29 -17.42 13.68
N GLN A 25 -5.43 -17.11 12.40
CA GLN A 25 -4.35 -17.18 11.42
C GLN A 25 -3.88 -15.77 11.09
N LEU A 26 -2.56 -15.61 10.95
CA LEU A 26 -2.00 -14.40 10.37
C LEU A 26 -2.02 -14.57 8.84
N VAL A 27 -2.82 -13.76 8.15
CA VAL A 27 -2.86 -13.74 6.68
C VAL A 27 -2.01 -12.59 6.18
N ILE A 28 -1.04 -12.90 5.32
CA ILE A 28 -0.21 -11.90 4.62
C ILE A 28 -0.76 -11.80 3.21
N VAL A 29 -1.19 -10.60 2.81
CA VAL A 29 -1.70 -10.28 1.47
C VAL A 29 -0.65 -9.46 0.74
N TYR A 30 -0.40 -9.83 -0.52
CA TYR A 30 0.57 -9.17 -1.39
C TYR A 30 -0.12 -8.22 -2.38
N ASP A 31 0.65 -7.29 -2.97
CA ASP A 31 0.14 -6.32 -3.95
C ASP A 31 -0.39 -6.96 -5.24
N ASP A 32 0.08 -8.16 -5.58
CA ASP A 32 -0.41 -8.94 -6.71
C ASP A 32 -1.76 -9.66 -6.41
N GLY A 33 -2.31 -9.46 -5.22
CA GLY A 33 -3.55 -10.08 -4.76
C GLY A 33 -3.39 -11.52 -4.27
N SER A 34 -2.17 -12.08 -4.29
CA SER A 34 -1.91 -13.36 -3.66
C SER A 34 -1.93 -13.22 -2.14
N SER A 35 -2.15 -14.34 -1.44
CA SER A 35 -2.10 -14.36 0.01
C SER A 35 -1.47 -15.65 0.50
N GLN A 36 -0.79 -15.55 1.64
CA GLN A 36 -0.29 -16.68 2.39
C GLN A 36 -0.83 -16.65 3.81
N THR A 37 -1.13 -17.83 4.32
CA THR A 37 -1.60 -18.02 5.67
C THR A 37 -0.46 -18.56 6.52
N VAL A 38 -0.06 -17.79 7.52
CA VAL A 38 0.93 -18.19 8.51
C VAL A 38 0.20 -18.83 9.69
N SER A 39 0.37 -20.13 9.82
CA SER A 39 -0.09 -20.88 10.99
C SER A 39 0.77 -20.52 12.20
N LEU A 40 0.18 -19.80 13.14
CA LEU A 40 0.83 -19.45 14.38
C LEU A 40 0.71 -20.62 15.36
N LYS A 41 1.81 -20.96 16.03
CA LYS A 41 1.83 -22.02 17.06
C LYS A 41 1.15 -21.61 18.37
N GLY A 42 0.89 -20.31 18.57
CA GLY A 42 0.30 -19.76 19.78
C GLY A 42 -0.84 -18.80 19.46
N PRO A 43 -1.61 -18.37 20.49
CA PRO A 43 -2.75 -17.50 20.31
C PRO A 43 -2.35 -16.10 19.80
N THR A 44 -3.16 -15.52 18.92
CA THR A 44 -2.87 -14.20 18.34
C THR A 44 -2.90 -13.06 19.36
N TYR A 45 -3.69 -13.18 20.41
CA TYR A 45 -3.77 -12.18 21.49
C TYR A 45 -2.45 -11.99 22.26
N GLY A 46 -1.47 -12.89 22.09
CA GLY A 46 -0.15 -12.82 22.72
C GLY A 46 0.96 -12.24 21.84
N ILE A 47 0.68 -11.84 20.59
CA ILE A 47 1.69 -11.32 19.67
C ILE A 47 2.15 -9.94 20.14
N ARG A 48 3.45 -9.79 20.41
CA ARG A 48 4.06 -8.50 20.81
C ARG A 48 4.78 -7.79 19.67
N SER A 49 5.30 -8.54 18.71
CA SER A 49 6.06 -8.02 17.57
C SER A 49 6.10 -9.03 16.43
N ILE A 50 6.04 -8.54 15.19
CA ILE A 50 6.32 -9.31 13.97
C ILE A 50 7.58 -8.70 13.37
N HIS A 51 8.63 -9.50 13.19
CA HIS A 51 9.89 -9.05 12.59
C HIS A 51 10.05 -9.69 11.22
N PHE A 52 10.27 -8.87 10.20
CA PHE A 52 10.58 -9.35 8.86
C PHE A 52 12.09 -9.33 8.68
N GLN A 53 12.72 -10.49 8.83
CA GLN A 53 14.15 -10.64 8.53
C GLN A 53 14.26 -10.91 7.01
N GLY A 54 14.48 -9.87 6.23
CA GLY A 54 14.88 -10.04 4.83
C GLY A 54 16.36 -10.35 4.75
N ASP A 55 16.75 -11.38 4.00
CA ASP A 55 18.11 -11.47 3.50
C ASP A 55 18.28 -10.32 2.51
N ALA A 56 18.93 -9.24 2.96
CA ALA A 56 19.24 -8.08 2.14
C ALA A 56 20.31 -8.45 1.09
N ALA A 57 20.00 -9.34 0.16
CA ALA A 57 20.39 -9.06 -1.22
C ALA A 57 19.53 -7.88 -1.64
N ALA A 58 20.16 -6.78 -2.06
CA ALA A 58 19.46 -5.60 -2.56
C ALA A 58 18.42 -6.02 -3.59
N ALA A 59 17.19 -6.23 -3.15
CA ALA A 59 16.04 -6.35 -4.00
C ALA A 59 15.81 -4.93 -4.49
N THR A 60 16.54 -4.55 -5.53
CA THR A 60 15.93 -3.79 -6.61
C THR A 60 14.53 -4.40 -6.76
N PRO A 61 13.43 -3.67 -6.47
CA PRO A 61 12.10 -4.17 -6.78
C PRO A 61 12.17 -4.72 -8.21
N PRO A 62 11.60 -5.91 -8.51
CA PRO A 62 11.78 -6.55 -9.80
C PRO A 62 11.63 -5.49 -10.86
N SER A 63 12.75 -5.13 -11.49
CA SER A 63 12.81 -4.15 -12.55
C SER A 63 12.10 -4.85 -13.67
N VAL A 64 10.77 -4.70 -13.69
CA VAL A 64 9.94 -5.09 -14.81
C VAL A 64 10.51 -4.28 -15.94
N SER A 65 11.38 -4.92 -16.72
CA SER A 65 12.11 -4.40 -17.88
C SER A 65 11.13 -4.14 -19.02
N GLY A 66 10.10 -3.35 -18.71
CA GLY A 66 9.22 -2.70 -19.65
C GLY A 66 9.45 -1.21 -19.53
N ASN A 67 9.08 -0.47 -20.56
CA ASN A 67 9.01 0.99 -20.54
C ASN A 67 7.95 1.45 -19.53
N ARG A 68 8.28 1.33 -18.25
CA ARG A 68 7.44 1.61 -17.10
C ARG A 68 7.97 2.88 -16.44
N ILE A 69 7.05 3.72 -15.99
CA ILE A 69 7.34 4.95 -15.29
C ILE A 69 8.05 4.63 -13.98
N GLN A 70 9.16 5.32 -13.75
CA GLN A 70 9.87 5.40 -12.48
C GLN A 70 9.99 6.89 -12.13
N VAL A 71 9.22 7.32 -11.14
CA VAL A 71 9.17 8.72 -10.73
C VAL A 71 10.49 9.13 -10.05
N VAL A 72 11.07 10.22 -10.54
CA VAL A 72 12.25 10.86 -9.96
C VAL A 72 11.82 11.94 -8.97
N ALA A 73 10.90 12.81 -9.38
CA ALA A 73 10.42 13.88 -8.52
C ALA A 73 9.00 14.34 -8.88
N GLY A 74 8.22 14.63 -7.84
CA GLY A 74 6.98 15.40 -7.94
C GLY A 74 7.13 16.68 -7.13
N THR A 75 7.04 17.83 -7.78
CA THR A 75 7.22 19.14 -7.12
C THR A 75 5.99 20.00 -7.29
N TYR A 76 5.38 20.42 -6.19
CA TYR A 76 4.26 21.35 -6.17
C TYR A 76 4.70 22.70 -5.60
N GLY A 77 4.69 23.75 -6.43
CA GLY A 77 4.96 25.13 -6.03
C GLY A 77 6.42 25.57 -6.12
N ARG A 78 7.19 25.07 -7.09
CA ARG A 78 8.60 25.47 -7.23
C ARG A 78 8.71 26.95 -7.58
N ASN A 79 7.79 27.46 -8.40
CA ASN A 79 7.65 28.88 -8.69
C ASN A 79 7.40 29.76 -7.46
N CYS A 80 6.86 29.17 -6.38
CA CYS A 80 6.58 29.82 -5.11
C CYS A 80 7.66 29.57 -4.04
N GLY A 81 8.78 28.94 -4.39
CA GLY A 81 9.87 28.64 -3.45
C GLY A 81 9.75 27.31 -2.70
N ALA A 82 8.78 26.45 -3.05
CA ALA A 82 8.71 25.12 -2.45
C ALA A 82 9.95 24.27 -2.78
N SER A 83 10.31 23.37 -1.86
CA SER A 83 11.40 22.41 -2.07
C SER A 83 11.10 21.47 -3.23
N HIS A 84 12.13 21.17 -4.02
CA HIS A 84 12.06 20.14 -5.06
C HIS A 84 11.72 18.78 -4.44
N GLY A 85 10.87 18.02 -5.13
CA GLY A 85 10.48 16.67 -4.71
C GLY A 85 9.53 16.59 -3.51
N ASN A 86 8.95 17.71 -3.06
CA ASN A 86 8.05 17.74 -1.90
C ASN A 86 6.79 16.87 -2.02
N LYS A 87 6.46 16.38 -3.23
CA LYS A 87 5.32 15.50 -3.53
C LYS A 87 5.73 14.24 -4.31
N THR A 88 7.01 13.88 -4.28
CA THR A 88 7.55 12.70 -5.00
C THR A 88 6.84 11.42 -4.58
N GLU A 89 6.75 11.14 -3.28
CA GLU A 89 6.14 9.90 -2.79
C GLU A 89 4.68 9.74 -3.26
N HIS A 90 3.91 10.82 -3.24
CA HIS A 90 2.52 10.79 -3.67
C HIS A 90 2.39 10.56 -5.18
N LEU A 91 3.27 11.13 -5.99
CA LEU A 91 3.31 10.91 -7.44
C LEU A 91 3.76 9.49 -7.78
N ALA A 92 4.83 9.02 -7.13
CA ALA A 92 5.38 7.67 -7.24
C ALA A 92 4.32 6.61 -6.96
N ARG A 93 3.64 6.71 -5.80
CA ARG A 93 2.53 5.82 -5.43
C ARG A 93 1.40 5.78 -6.47
N ALA A 94 1.16 6.89 -7.17
CA ALA A 94 0.12 6.96 -8.18
C ALA A 94 0.55 6.41 -9.55
N CYS A 95 1.84 6.52 -9.91
CA CYS A 95 2.29 6.36 -11.29
C CYS A 95 3.37 5.30 -11.53
N ASP A 96 4.14 4.90 -10.52
CA ASP A 96 5.21 3.92 -10.69
C ASP A 96 4.65 2.59 -11.21
N GLY A 97 5.42 1.94 -12.08
CA GLY A 97 5.04 0.67 -12.68
C GLY A 97 3.96 0.75 -13.77
N LYS A 98 3.49 1.96 -14.16
CA LYS A 98 2.56 2.15 -15.29
C LYS A 98 3.32 2.56 -16.54
N SER A 99 2.80 2.25 -17.74
CA SER A 99 3.34 2.79 -19.01
C SER A 99 2.83 4.21 -19.31
N ARG A 100 1.61 4.53 -18.84
CA ARG A 100 0.98 5.84 -18.91
C ARG A 100 0.22 6.12 -17.62
N CYS A 101 0.37 7.32 -17.06
CA CYS A 101 -0.29 7.76 -15.84
C CYS A 101 -0.84 9.17 -16.05
N GLU A 102 -2.15 9.33 -15.90
CA GLU A 102 -2.77 10.65 -15.78
C GLU A 102 -2.94 10.97 -14.29
N TYR A 103 -2.32 12.05 -13.84
CA TYR A 103 -2.30 12.43 -12.43
C TYR A 103 -3.02 13.77 -12.25
N THR A 104 -4.08 13.76 -11.42
CA THR A 104 -4.84 14.96 -11.05
C THR A 104 -4.22 15.58 -9.82
N ILE A 105 -3.86 16.86 -9.92
CA ILE A 105 -3.23 17.62 -8.85
C ILE A 105 -4.34 18.27 -8.03
N ASN A 106 -4.52 17.81 -6.79
CA ASN A 106 -5.49 18.35 -5.85
C ASN A 106 -4.79 18.78 -4.56
N TYR A 107 -4.73 20.09 -4.30
CA TYR A 107 -4.08 20.64 -3.10
C TYR A 107 -4.73 20.17 -1.79
N GLN A 108 -6.02 19.81 -1.80
CA GLN A 108 -6.71 19.28 -0.63
C GLN A 108 -6.23 17.87 -0.26
N VAL A 109 -5.67 17.14 -1.22
CA VAL A 109 -5.13 15.77 -1.02
C VAL A 109 -3.65 15.83 -0.72
N ILE A 110 -2.88 16.60 -1.50
CA ILE A 110 -1.42 16.62 -1.43
C ILE A 110 -0.88 17.68 -0.47
N GLY A 111 -1.75 18.56 0.05
CA GLY A 111 -1.42 19.68 0.91
C GLY A 111 -0.90 20.92 0.16
N ASP A 112 -0.95 22.07 0.83
CA ASP A 112 -0.40 23.33 0.33
C ASP A 112 0.95 23.65 1.01
N PRO A 113 2.08 23.59 0.28
CA PRO A 113 3.40 23.90 0.83
C PRO A 113 3.68 25.40 0.98
N VAL A 114 2.99 26.26 0.22
CA VAL A 114 3.20 27.72 0.21
C VAL A 114 1.85 28.42 0.06
N VAL A 115 1.29 28.84 1.20
CA VAL A 115 -0.03 29.48 1.27
C VAL A 115 0.01 30.85 0.58
N GLY A 116 -1.07 31.19 -0.14
CA GLY A 116 -1.23 32.50 -0.78
C GLY A 116 -0.52 32.66 -2.14
N CYS A 117 0.14 31.63 -2.64
CA CYS A 117 0.79 31.63 -3.96
C CYS A 117 0.14 30.61 -4.92
N GLY A 118 -0.06 31.04 -6.17
CA GLY A 118 -0.51 30.19 -7.27
C GLY A 118 0.60 29.22 -7.70
N LYS A 119 0.51 27.96 -7.26
CA LYS A 119 1.58 26.98 -7.40
C LYS A 119 1.49 26.22 -8.72
N ASP A 120 2.63 26.08 -9.38
CA ASP A 120 2.83 25.14 -10.48
C ASP A 120 2.94 23.71 -9.97
N TYR A 121 2.96 22.75 -10.90
CA TYR A 121 3.38 21.38 -10.59
C TYR A 121 4.33 20.89 -11.66
N THR A 122 5.45 20.29 -11.27
CA THR A 122 6.41 19.65 -12.17
C THR A 122 6.61 18.19 -11.77
N ALA A 123 6.49 17.30 -12.74
CA ALA A 123 6.80 15.88 -12.58
C ALA A 123 8.03 15.52 -13.43
N GLU A 124 8.86 14.66 -12.86
CA GLU A 124 10.07 14.13 -13.47
C GLU A 124 10.10 12.62 -13.29
N TRP A 125 10.41 11.88 -14.36
CA TRP A 125 10.44 10.42 -14.35
C TRP A 125 11.41 9.90 -15.40
N HIS A 126 11.84 8.66 -15.28
CA HIS A 126 12.46 7.93 -16.37
C HIS A 126 11.63 6.69 -16.71
N CYS A 127 12.04 6.00 -17.78
CA CYS A 127 11.32 4.86 -18.33
C CYS A 127 12.20 3.62 -18.29
N GLY A 128 11.78 2.60 -17.53
CA GLY A 128 12.57 1.39 -17.32
C GLY A 128 14.01 1.72 -16.89
N ASP A 129 14.98 1.04 -17.50
CA ASP A 129 16.41 1.23 -17.21
C ASP A 129 17.03 2.45 -17.91
N SER A 130 16.24 3.26 -18.62
CA SER A 130 16.73 4.49 -19.24
C SER A 130 17.13 5.50 -18.19
N SER A 131 18.30 6.12 -18.33
CA SER A 131 18.73 7.26 -17.52
C SER A 131 18.15 8.60 -18.00
N ARG A 132 17.38 8.60 -19.10
CA ARG A 132 16.79 9.82 -19.65
C ARG A 132 15.63 10.28 -18.79
N VAL A 133 15.79 11.44 -18.15
CA VAL A 133 14.71 12.10 -17.40
C VAL A 133 13.76 12.79 -18.35
N HIS A 134 12.50 12.38 -18.29
CA HIS A 134 11.35 13.06 -18.86
C HIS A 134 10.79 14.06 -17.86
N ARG A 135 10.21 15.15 -18.36
CA ARG A 135 9.59 16.18 -17.53
C ARG A 135 8.29 16.66 -18.15
N THR A 136 7.31 16.93 -17.30
CA THR A 136 6.06 17.61 -17.68
C THR A 136 5.65 18.54 -16.55
N SER A 137 4.87 19.57 -16.89
CA SER A 137 4.43 20.57 -15.92
C SER A 137 3.01 21.06 -16.16
N ALA A 138 2.32 21.37 -15.09
CA ALA A 138 1.09 22.15 -15.10
C ALA A 138 1.41 23.59 -14.68
N SER A 139 0.79 24.56 -15.37
CA SER A 139 0.90 25.98 -15.03
C SER A 139 0.38 26.27 -13.61
N PRO A 140 0.68 27.45 -13.04
CA PRO A 140 0.15 27.91 -11.76
C PRO A 140 -1.35 27.65 -11.55
N GLU A 141 -1.74 27.63 -10.28
CA GLU A 141 -3.06 27.16 -9.82
C GLU A 141 -3.28 25.68 -10.15
N ALA A 142 -2.20 24.89 -10.19
CA ALA A 142 -2.25 23.48 -10.54
C ALA A 142 -3.10 22.65 -9.57
N GLY A 143 -3.12 23.04 -8.29
CA GLY A 143 -3.85 22.37 -7.21
C GLY A 143 -5.37 22.30 -7.38
N PHE A 144 -5.96 23.05 -8.31
CA PHE A 144 -7.40 23.09 -8.53
C PHE A 144 -7.87 22.06 -9.58
N GLY A 145 -7.23 20.88 -9.60
CA GLY A 145 -7.63 19.76 -10.45
C GLY A 145 -6.99 19.76 -11.84
N LYS A 146 -5.91 20.53 -12.06
CA LYS A 146 -5.13 20.38 -13.30
C LYS A 146 -4.54 18.97 -13.36
N LYS A 147 -4.28 18.52 -14.59
CA LYS A 147 -3.75 17.18 -14.85
C LYS A 147 -2.43 17.26 -15.56
N ILE A 148 -1.56 16.31 -15.23
CA ILE A 148 -0.34 16.02 -15.97
C ILE A 148 -0.38 14.57 -16.44
N VAL A 149 0.30 14.29 -17.54
CA VAL A 149 0.41 12.93 -18.08
C VAL A 149 1.87 12.54 -18.12
N LEU A 150 2.20 11.45 -17.44
CA LEU A 150 3.47 10.74 -17.55
C LEU A 150 3.26 9.60 -18.54
N SER A 151 4.21 9.40 -19.44
CA SER A 151 4.16 8.33 -20.41
C SER A 151 5.56 7.89 -20.79
N CYS A 152 5.73 6.58 -20.92
CA CYS A 152 6.87 5.98 -21.56
C CYS A 152 6.50 5.56 -22.99
N PRO A 153 7.40 5.75 -23.96
CA PRO A 153 7.19 5.20 -25.31
C PRO A 153 6.98 3.69 -25.19
N GLN A 154 6.20 3.09 -26.09
CA GLN A 154 6.01 1.64 -26.10
C GLN A 154 7.20 0.94 -26.74
#